data_AF-A0A850CAZ1-F1
#
_entry.id   AF-A0A850CAZ1-F1
#
_cell.length_a   1.000
_cell.length_b   1.000
_cell.length_c   1.000
_cell.angle_alpha   90.00
_cell.angle_beta   90.00
_cell.angle_gamma   90.00
#
_symmetry.space_group_name_H-M   'P 1'
#
loop_
_entity.id
_entity.type
_entity.pdbx_description
1 polymer ?
#
loop_
_entity_poly.entity_id
_entity_poly.type
_entity_poly.pdbx_seq_one_letter_code
_entity_poly.pdbx_strand_id
1 'polypeptide(L)'
;MSVPWGYLIGLAVLALPAVPVPRLPERLGTVWYFICLAVNELPLLVIAFFIADTALAASQGDLANPVATAAAVLAGACVALTAWRGFRTPHALRKALGAAYTPRRTSLARLLSPFAIRPRAVKRTANLAYGPAGKRHLLDLYRHRSHPEHAPVLVHFHGGHYEMG
;
A
#
# COMPACT_ATOMS: atom_id res chain seq x y z
N MET A 1 -18.89 -28.31 -16.34
CA MET A 1 -17.81 -27.30 -16.34
C MET A 1 -17.06 -27.43 -15.03
N SER A 2 -15.74 -27.58 -15.06
CA SER A 2 -14.92 -27.60 -13.83
C SER A 2 -14.91 -26.23 -13.18
N VAL A 3 -14.76 -26.20 -11.86
CA VAL A 3 -14.64 -24.95 -11.10
C VAL A 3 -13.22 -24.39 -11.31
N PRO A 4 -13.05 -23.12 -11.71
CA PRO A 4 -11.74 -22.52 -11.98
C PRO A 4 -11.07 -22.09 -10.66
N TRP A 5 -10.55 -23.06 -9.91
CA TRP A 5 -9.97 -22.82 -8.59
C TRP A 5 -8.83 -21.81 -8.60
N GLY A 6 -7.98 -21.81 -9.63
CA GLY A 6 -6.87 -20.86 -9.74
C GLY A 6 -7.35 -19.41 -9.73
N TYR A 7 -8.36 -19.10 -10.56
CA TYR A 7 -8.97 -17.78 -10.61
C TYR A 7 -9.67 -17.42 -9.30
N LEU A 8 -10.44 -18.33 -8.70
CA LEU A 8 -11.13 -18.06 -7.44
C LEU A 8 -10.16 -17.78 -6.27
N ILE A 9 -9.03 -18.49 -6.22
CA ILE A 9 -7.98 -18.25 -5.22
C ILE A 9 -7.33 -16.89 -5.47
N GLY A 10 -7.03 -16.54 -6.73
CA GLY A 10 -6.50 -15.23 -7.10
C GLY A 10 -7.40 -14.08 -6.65
N LEU A 11 -8.70 -14.18 -6.96
CA LEU A 11 -9.71 -13.22 -6.51
C LEU A 11 -9.77 -13.10 -4.98
N ALA A 12 -9.73 -14.21 -4.25
CA ALA A 12 -9.77 -14.21 -2.80
C ALA A 12 -8.57 -13.44 -2.20
N VAL A 13 -7.35 -13.68 -2.71
CA VAL A 13 -6.14 -12.98 -2.25
C VAL A 13 -6.24 -11.47 -2.47
N LEU A 14 -6.78 -11.05 -3.60
CA LEU A 14 -6.89 -9.63 -3.96
C LEU A 14 -8.06 -8.91 -3.25
N ALA A 15 -9.17 -9.60 -2.99
CA ALA A 15 -10.41 -9.00 -2.52
C ALA A 15 -10.63 -9.10 -1.00
N LEU A 16 -10.24 -10.22 -0.36
CA LEU A 16 -10.48 -10.44 1.07
C LEU A 16 -9.91 -9.33 1.97
N PRO A 17 -8.72 -8.75 1.68
CA PRO A 17 -8.18 -7.67 2.50
C PRO A 17 -8.98 -6.36 2.52
N ALA A 18 -9.95 -6.19 1.61
CA ALA A 18 -10.84 -5.03 1.60
C ALA A 18 -11.97 -5.14 2.65
N VAL A 19 -12.24 -6.37 3.10
CA VAL A 19 -13.34 -6.71 4.01
C VAL A 19 -12.92 -6.40 5.46
N PRO A 20 -13.75 -5.66 6.21
CA PRO A 20 -13.50 -5.46 7.63
C PRO A 20 -13.61 -6.78 8.38
N VAL A 21 -12.55 -7.14 9.10
CA VAL A 21 -12.52 -8.35 9.94
C VAL A 21 -12.69 -7.93 11.41
N PRO A 22 -13.47 -8.67 12.22
CA PRO A 22 -13.55 -8.44 13.66
C PRO A 22 -12.18 -8.58 14.33
N ARG A 23 -12.06 -8.13 15.58
CA ARG A 23 -10.81 -8.25 16.34
C ARG A 23 -10.39 -9.72 16.44
N LEU A 24 -9.26 -10.04 15.81
CA LEU A 24 -8.64 -11.36 15.85
C LEU A 24 -7.69 -11.48 17.05
N PRO A 25 -7.45 -12.70 17.57
CA PRO A 25 -6.35 -12.96 18.49
C PRO A 25 -5.02 -12.50 17.90
N GLU A 26 -4.10 -12.06 18.74
CA GLU A 26 -2.86 -11.36 18.36
C GLU A 26 -2.12 -12.00 17.18
N ARG A 27 -1.83 -13.31 17.24
CA ARG A 27 -1.10 -14.02 16.17
C ARG A 27 -1.84 -13.99 14.83
N LEU A 28 -3.15 -14.24 14.85
CA LEU A 28 -3.99 -14.22 13.64
C LEU A 28 -4.15 -12.79 13.12
N GLY A 29 -4.28 -11.82 14.03
CA GLY A 29 -4.32 -10.40 13.70
C GLY A 29 -3.04 -9.93 13.02
N THR A 30 -1.87 -10.37 13.49
CA THR A 30 -0.57 -10.03 12.91
C THR A 30 -0.42 -10.62 11.51
N VAL A 31 -0.77 -11.91 11.31
CA VAL A 31 -0.75 -12.52 9.97
C VAL A 31 -1.70 -11.80 9.01
N TRP A 32 -2.93 -11.53 9.47
CA TRP A 32 -3.93 -10.80 8.71
C TRP A 32 -3.47 -9.38 8.37
N TYR A 33 -2.84 -8.69 9.32
CA TYR A 33 -2.26 -7.36 9.13
C TYR A 33 -1.25 -7.36 7.99
N PHE A 34 -0.31 -8.32 7.93
CA PHE A 34 0.68 -8.36 6.86
C PHE A 34 0.07 -8.64 5.48
N ILE A 35 -0.94 -9.51 5.41
CA ILE A 35 -1.69 -9.76 4.16
C ILE A 35 -2.41 -8.48 3.73
N CYS A 36 -3.08 -7.82 4.66
CA CYS A 36 -3.76 -6.55 4.39
C CYS A 36 -2.81 -5.43 4.01
N LEU A 37 -1.64 -5.34 4.63
CA LEU A 37 -0.65 -4.32 4.35
C LEU A 37 -0.21 -4.40 2.88
N ALA A 38 0.13 -5.60 2.40
CA ALA A 38 0.58 -5.78 1.02
C ALA A 38 -0.46 -5.32 -0.03
N VAL A 39 -1.74 -5.64 0.21
CA VAL A 39 -2.83 -5.31 -0.72
C VAL A 39 -3.28 -3.85 -0.60
N ASN A 40 -3.34 -3.30 0.61
CA ASN A 40 -3.83 -1.94 0.82
C ASN A 40 -2.79 -0.85 0.55
N GLU A 41 -1.49 -1.14 0.67
CA GLU A 41 -0.42 -0.18 0.36
C GLU A 41 -0.20 0.01 -1.15
N LEU A 42 -0.60 -0.97 -1.96
CA LEU A 42 -0.36 -0.98 -3.41
C LEU A 42 -1.67 -1.20 -4.21
N PRO A 43 -2.70 -0.34 -4.04
CA PRO A 43 -4.02 -0.56 -4.62
C PRO A 43 -3.99 -0.60 -6.16
N LEU A 44 -3.07 0.13 -6.80
CA LEU A 44 -2.95 0.16 -8.25
C LEU A 44 -2.31 -1.12 -8.80
N LEU A 45 -1.39 -1.75 -8.07
CA LEU A 45 -0.89 -3.07 -8.44
C LEU A 45 -1.97 -4.14 -8.27
N VAL A 46 -2.77 -4.06 -7.20
CA VAL A 46 -3.92 -4.95 -6.99
C VAL A 46 -4.93 -4.83 -8.14
N ILE A 47 -5.25 -3.60 -8.57
CA ILE A 47 -6.09 -3.37 -9.76
C ILE A 47 -5.47 -4.01 -11.00
N ALA A 48 -4.17 -3.80 -11.24
CA ALA A 48 -3.49 -4.35 -12.40
C ALA A 48 -3.50 -5.88 -12.42
N PHE A 49 -3.23 -6.53 -11.28
CA PHE A 49 -3.30 -7.98 -11.14
C PHE A 49 -4.73 -8.50 -11.30
N PHE A 50 -5.73 -7.84 -10.71
CA PHE A 50 -7.13 -8.21 -10.88
C PHE A 50 -7.55 -8.17 -12.35
N ILE A 51 -7.19 -7.11 -13.08
CA ILE A 51 -7.49 -6.99 -14.52
C ILE A 51 -6.80 -8.12 -15.31
N ALA A 52 -5.51 -8.36 -15.04
CA ALA A 52 -4.75 -9.39 -15.75
C ALA A 52 -5.30 -10.80 -15.50
N ASP A 53 -5.61 -11.14 -14.25
CA ASP A 53 -6.15 -12.44 -13.85
C ASP A 53 -7.58 -12.65 -14.42
N THR A 54 -8.42 -11.62 -14.35
CA THR A 54 -9.77 -11.66 -14.94
C THR A 54 -9.73 -11.80 -16.46
N ALA A 55 -8.80 -11.11 -17.14
CA ALA A 55 -8.62 -11.24 -18.59
C ALA A 55 -8.14 -12.64 -18.98
N LEU A 56 -7.25 -13.25 -18.18
CA LEU A 56 -6.81 -14.63 -18.38
C LEU A 56 -7.98 -15.60 -18.24
N ALA A 57 -8.76 -15.50 -17.16
CA ALA A 57 -9.96 -16.31 -16.94
C ALA A 57 -11.00 -16.14 -18.08
N ALA A 58 -11.18 -14.90 -18.57
CA ALA A 58 -12.05 -14.63 -19.72
C ALA A 58 -11.58 -15.38 -20.98
N SER A 59 -10.27 -15.34 -21.28
CA SER A 59 -9.68 -16.03 -22.43
C SER A 59 -9.75 -17.56 -22.35
N GLN A 60 -9.79 -18.11 -21.14
CA GLN A 60 -9.95 -19.54 -20.88
C GLN A 60 -11.43 -19.98 -20.89
N GLY A 61 -12.37 -19.03 -20.98
CA GLY A 61 -13.81 -19.30 -20.94
C GLY A 61 -14.34 -19.57 -19.52
N ASP A 62 -13.53 -19.36 -18.48
CA ASP A 62 -13.90 -19.63 -17.09
C ASP A 62 -15.05 -18.73 -16.61
N LEU A 63 -15.19 -17.53 -17.19
CA LEU A 63 -16.29 -16.60 -16.91
C LEU A 63 -17.65 -17.04 -17.50
N ALA A 64 -17.71 -18.12 -18.27
CA ALA A 64 -18.99 -18.75 -18.60
C ALA A 64 -19.60 -19.49 -17.39
N ASN A 65 -18.81 -19.76 -16.34
CA ASN A 65 -19.29 -20.31 -15.08
C ASN A 65 -19.95 -19.21 -14.22
N PRO A 66 -21.23 -19.33 -13.83
CA PRO A 66 -21.91 -18.34 -13.00
C PRO A 66 -21.22 -18.04 -11.66
N VAL A 67 -20.57 -19.03 -11.05
CA VAL A 67 -19.83 -18.87 -9.79
C VAL A 67 -18.60 -17.99 -9.99
N ALA A 68 -17.84 -18.21 -11.07
CA ALA A 68 -16.66 -17.42 -11.40
C ALA A 68 -17.05 -15.97 -11.70
N THR A 69 -18.16 -15.76 -12.41
CA THR A 69 -18.67 -14.42 -12.73
C THR A 69 -19.16 -13.69 -11.49
N ALA A 70 -19.93 -14.35 -10.61
CA ALA A 70 -20.36 -13.75 -9.35
C ALA A 70 -19.15 -13.37 -8.46
N ALA A 71 -18.15 -14.25 -8.37
CA ALA A 71 -16.92 -13.97 -7.64
C ALA A 71 -16.16 -12.77 -8.25
N ALA A 72 -16.06 -12.69 -9.58
CA ALA A 72 -15.42 -11.57 -10.29
C ALA A 72 -16.08 -10.23 -9.97
N VAL A 73 -17.42 -10.18 -9.97
CA VAL A 73 -18.18 -8.97 -9.64
C VAL A 73 -17.94 -8.54 -8.19
N LEU A 74 -18.01 -9.48 -7.25
CA LEU A 74 -17.75 -9.20 -5.83
C LEU A 74 -16.31 -8.73 -5.59
N ALA A 75 -15.33 -9.40 -6.19
CA ALA A 75 -13.93 -9.01 -6.10
C ALA A 75 -13.68 -7.63 -6.71
N GLY A 76 -14.28 -7.34 -7.87
CA GLY A 76 -14.23 -6.03 -8.52
C GLY A 76 -14.78 -4.92 -7.62
N ALA A 77 -15.89 -5.16 -6.92
CA ALA A 77 -16.45 -4.21 -5.95
C ALA A 77 -15.49 -3.97 -4.76
N CYS A 78 -14.84 -5.01 -4.25
CA CYS A 78 -13.86 -4.90 -3.17
C CYS A 78 -12.62 -4.09 -3.60
N VAL A 79 -12.07 -4.39 -4.79
CA VAL A 79 -10.94 -3.66 -5.36
C VAL A 79 -11.29 -2.19 -5.60
N ALA A 80 -12.49 -1.92 -6.14
CA ALA A 80 -12.99 -0.56 -6.34
C ALA A 80 -13.13 0.20 -5.01
N LEU A 81 -13.62 -0.45 -3.95
CA LEU A 81 -13.71 0.15 -2.62
C LEU A 81 -12.33 0.51 -2.05
N THR A 82 -11.34 -0.36 -2.20
CA THR A 82 -9.95 -0.11 -1.77
C THR A 82 -9.36 1.09 -2.52
N ALA A 83 -9.55 1.15 -3.85
CA ALA A 83 -9.11 2.28 -4.65
C ALA A 83 -9.81 3.60 -4.26
N TRP A 84 -11.13 3.55 -4.03
CA TRP A 84 -11.92 4.70 -3.60
C TRP A 84 -11.44 5.29 -2.27
N ARG A 85 -11.11 4.44 -1.29
CA ARG A 85 -10.52 4.87 -0.02
C ARG A 85 -9.20 5.64 -0.25
N GLY A 86 -8.34 5.16 -1.14
CA GLY A 86 -7.09 5.84 -1.51
C GLY A 86 -7.30 7.22 -2.15
N PHE A 87 -8.35 7.38 -2.97
CA PHE A 87 -8.67 8.67 -3.58
C PHE A 87 -9.19 9.74 -2.60
N ARG A 88 -9.54 9.38 -1.36
CA ARG A 88 -9.93 10.36 -0.32
C ARG A 88 -8.75 11.01 0.38
N THR A 89 -7.55 10.43 0.26
CA THR A 89 -6.33 10.92 0.92
C THR A 89 -5.99 12.38 0.57
N PRO A 90 -6.02 12.84 -0.69
CA PRO A 90 -5.74 14.23 -1.03
C PRO A 90 -6.69 15.23 -0.35
N HIS A 91 -7.95 14.87 -0.13
CA HIS A 91 -8.91 15.73 0.55
C HIS A 91 -8.57 15.86 2.04
N ALA A 92 -8.26 14.75 2.70
CA ALA A 92 -7.84 14.75 4.10
C ALA A 92 -6.54 15.56 4.30
N LEU A 93 -5.55 15.37 3.42
CA LEU A 93 -4.29 16.13 3.44
C LEU A 93 -4.52 17.62 3.23
N ARG A 94 -5.37 18.00 2.27
CA ARG A 94 -5.71 19.41 2.04
C ARG A 94 -6.39 20.04 3.25
N LYS A 95 -7.29 19.31 3.91
CA LYS A 95 -7.96 19.79 5.14
C LYS A 95 -6.97 19.99 6.29
N ALA A 96 -5.98 19.10 6.44
CA ALA A 96 -5.01 19.17 7.53
C ALA A 96 -3.89 20.19 7.29
N LEU A 97 -3.40 20.32 6.05
CA LEU A 97 -2.21 21.11 5.70
C LEU A 97 -2.55 22.46 5.05
N GLY A 98 -3.79 22.68 4.62
CA GLY A 98 -4.22 23.94 4.00
C GLY A 98 -3.35 24.34 2.80
N ALA A 99 -2.87 25.59 2.80
CA ALA A 99 -2.02 26.14 1.74
C ALA A 99 -0.64 25.47 1.61
N ALA A 100 -0.18 24.73 2.64
CA ALA A 100 1.07 23.98 2.57
C ALA A 100 0.94 22.68 1.75
N TYR A 101 -0.29 22.22 1.47
CA TYR A 101 -0.51 21.04 0.63
C TYR A 101 -0.22 21.34 -0.83
N THR A 102 0.92 20.86 -1.32
CA THR A 102 1.30 20.94 -2.73
C THR A 102 1.14 19.56 -3.38
N PRO A 103 0.04 19.30 -4.12
CA PRO A 103 -0.17 18.00 -4.76
C PRO A 103 0.91 17.78 -5.82
N ARG A 104 1.71 16.74 -5.64
CA ARG A 104 2.74 16.37 -6.60
C ARG A 104 2.18 15.38 -7.61
N ARG A 105 2.32 15.68 -8.90
CA ARG A 105 2.03 14.68 -9.95
C ARG A 105 2.98 13.51 -9.80
N THR A 106 2.41 12.32 -9.62
CA THR A 106 3.14 11.06 -9.54
C THR A 106 2.92 10.30 -10.84
N SER A 107 3.99 9.78 -11.44
CA SER A 107 3.89 8.99 -12.66
C SER A 107 3.25 7.64 -12.37
N LEU A 108 2.52 7.08 -13.34
CA LEU A 108 1.92 5.76 -13.23
C LEU A 108 2.97 4.67 -12.95
N ALA A 109 4.16 4.78 -13.56
CA ALA A 109 5.26 3.86 -13.30
C ALA A 109 5.74 3.88 -11.84
N ARG A 110 5.70 5.03 -11.15
CA ARG A 110 6.03 5.10 -9.73
C ARG A 110 4.91 4.50 -8.87
N LEU A 111 3.66 4.71 -9.28
CA LEU A 111 2.50 4.15 -8.59
C LEU A 111 2.39 2.62 -8.69
N LEU A 112 2.93 2.06 -9.77
CA LEU A 112 3.02 0.61 -9.98
C LEU A 112 4.35 0.01 -9.46
N SER A 113 5.22 0.82 -8.85
CA SER A 113 6.46 0.30 -8.27
C SER A 113 6.19 -0.17 -6.85
N PRO A 114 6.47 -1.44 -6.50
CA PRO A 114 6.30 -1.93 -5.13
C PRO A 114 7.40 -1.41 -4.18
N PHE A 115 8.40 -0.70 -4.71
CA PHE A 115 9.56 -0.26 -3.95
C PHE A 115 9.48 1.22 -3.58
N ALA A 116 9.87 1.55 -2.35
CA ALA A 116 10.00 2.92 -1.89
C ALA A 116 11.22 3.60 -2.56
N ILE A 117 10.99 4.21 -3.73
CA ILE A 117 12.06 4.89 -4.46
C ILE A 117 12.30 6.27 -3.83
N ARG A 118 13.45 6.40 -3.16
CA ARG A 118 13.91 7.70 -2.66
C ARG A 118 14.15 8.67 -3.84
N PRO A 119 13.58 9.89 -3.80
CA PRO A 119 13.86 10.89 -4.84
C PRO A 119 15.35 11.20 -4.94
N ARG A 120 15.88 11.31 -6.17
CA ARG A 120 17.30 11.65 -6.40
C ARG A 120 17.72 12.96 -5.75
N ALA A 121 16.79 13.91 -5.61
CA ALA A 121 17.01 15.19 -4.97
C ALA A 121 17.27 15.12 -3.45
N VAL A 122 17.03 13.96 -2.81
CA VAL A 122 17.24 13.73 -1.39
C VAL A 122 18.57 13.01 -1.16
N LYS A 123 19.39 13.54 -0.26
CA LYS A 123 20.60 12.90 0.27
C LYS A 123 20.26 12.33 1.66
N ARG A 124 20.66 11.08 1.91
CA ARG A 124 20.61 10.43 3.22
C ARG A 124 22.00 10.41 3.83
N THR A 125 22.13 10.87 5.06
CA THR A 125 23.27 10.58 5.93
C THR A 125 22.78 9.60 6.97
N ALA A 126 23.29 8.36 6.93
CA ALA A 126 22.78 7.28 7.76
C ALA A 126 23.54 7.15 9.08
N ASN A 127 22.90 6.52 10.07
CA ASN A 127 23.54 6.08 11.32
C ASN A 127 24.21 7.20 12.12
N LEU A 128 23.59 8.38 12.17
CA LEU A 128 24.07 9.47 13.01
C LEU A 128 23.76 9.14 14.47
N ALA A 129 24.79 9.00 15.28
CA ALA A 129 24.63 8.83 16.72
C ALA A 129 24.13 10.13 17.35
N TYR A 130 23.07 10.03 18.16
CA TYR A 130 22.53 11.17 18.93
C TYR A 130 22.57 10.94 20.44
N GLY A 131 23.06 9.80 20.91
CA GLY A 131 23.18 9.51 22.33
C GLY A 131 23.94 8.21 22.62
N PRO A 132 24.04 7.82 23.91
CA PRO A 132 24.97 6.78 24.34
C PRO A 132 24.51 5.33 24.11
N ALA A 133 23.24 5.08 23.76
CA ALA A 133 22.69 3.72 23.66
C ALA A 133 23.05 2.98 22.34
N GLY A 134 24.19 3.33 21.74
CA GLY A 134 24.71 2.70 20.53
C GLY A 134 23.68 2.65 19.41
N LYS A 135 23.38 1.44 18.90
CA LYS A 135 22.46 1.21 17.77
C LYS A 135 21.04 1.75 17.99
N ARG A 136 20.58 1.86 19.24
CA ARG A 136 19.24 2.38 19.56
C ARG A 136 19.17 3.90 19.47
N HIS A 137 20.31 4.59 19.55
CA HIS A 137 20.39 6.05 19.43
C HIS A 137 21.04 6.46 18.10
N LEU A 138 20.58 5.84 17.02
CA LEU A 138 20.95 6.22 15.66
C LEU A 138 19.76 6.90 14.97
N LEU A 139 20.06 7.88 14.14
CA LEU A 139 19.08 8.49 13.23
C LEU A 139 19.63 8.58 11.81
N ASP A 140 18.71 8.62 10.87
CA ASP A 140 19.01 8.93 9.48
C ASP A 140 18.56 10.35 9.18
N LEU A 141 19.49 11.18 8.69
CA LEU A 141 19.16 12.52 8.23
C LEU A 141 18.86 12.50 6.73
N TYR A 142 17.63 12.86 6.37
CA TYR A 142 17.20 13.07 5.00
C TYR A 142 17.11 14.57 4.72
N ARG A 143 17.84 15.05 3.72
CA ARG A 143 17.80 16.47 3.33
C ARG A 143 17.84 16.66 1.82
N HIS A 144 17.32 17.80 1.35
CA HIS A 144 17.44 18.18 -0.04
C HIS A 144 18.90 18.47 -0.42
N ARG A 145 19.33 18.05 -1.61
CA ARG A 145 20.71 18.23 -2.09
C ARG A 145 21.13 19.68 -2.26
N SER A 146 20.20 20.61 -2.45
CA SER A 146 20.50 22.05 -2.55
C SER A 146 20.73 22.73 -1.21
N HIS A 147 20.54 22.04 -0.07
CA HIS A 147 20.72 22.60 1.27
C HIS A 147 20.04 23.98 1.46
N PRO A 148 18.70 24.05 1.31
CA PRO A 148 18.00 25.31 1.56
C PRO A 148 18.21 25.76 3.01
N GLU A 149 18.47 27.05 3.19
CA GLU A 149 18.56 27.66 4.51
C GLU A 149 17.18 27.75 5.17
N HIS A 150 17.15 27.76 6.50
CA HIS A 150 15.93 27.90 7.31
C HIS A 150 14.80 26.89 7.01
N ALA A 151 15.15 25.69 6.52
CA ALA A 151 14.17 24.64 6.27
C ALA A 151 13.61 24.06 7.59
N PRO A 152 12.31 23.74 7.66
CA PRO A 152 11.72 23.09 8.83
C PRO A 152 12.30 21.69 9.03
N VAL A 153 12.43 21.26 10.29
CA VAL A 153 12.92 19.93 10.67
C VAL A 153 11.74 19.06 11.07
N LEU A 154 11.51 17.97 10.33
CA LEU A 154 10.56 16.93 10.69
C LEU A 154 11.30 15.78 11.38
N VAL A 155 10.96 15.50 12.64
CA VAL A 155 11.43 14.31 13.36
C VAL A 155 10.40 13.22 13.22
N HIS A 156 10.79 12.08 12.63
CA HIS A 156 9.90 10.94 12.40
C HIS A 156 10.33 9.76 13.27
N PHE A 157 9.39 9.24 14.06
CA PHE A 157 9.52 7.99 14.80
C PHE A 157 8.76 6.91 14.04
N HIS A 158 9.43 5.78 13.78
CA HIS A 158 8.81 4.67 13.05
C HIS A 158 7.69 4.02 13.88
N GLY A 159 6.74 3.38 13.19
CA GLY A 159 5.74 2.51 13.83
C GLY A 159 6.32 1.14 14.21
N GLY A 160 5.47 0.19 14.57
CA GLY A 160 5.90 -1.18 14.94
C GLY A 160 5.64 -1.55 16.40
N HIS A 161 4.59 -0.98 17.00
CA HIS A 161 4.12 -1.32 18.35
C HIS A 161 5.16 -1.14 19.47
N TYR A 162 6.23 -0.36 19.25
CA TYR A 162 7.37 -0.22 20.15
C TYR A 162 8.17 -1.52 20.39
N GLU A 163 7.85 -2.58 19.68
CA GLU A 163 8.51 -3.89 19.76
C GLU A 163 9.38 -4.15 18.54
N MET A 164 9.03 -3.55 17.40
CA MET A 164 9.66 -3.77 16.11
C MET A 164 9.92 -2.45 15.38
N GLY A 165 10.93 -2.46 14.51
CA GLY A 165 11.27 -1.36 13.60
C GLY A 165 12.72 -1.34 13.19
#